data_AF-A0A955RZP0-F1
#
_entry.id   AF-A0A955RZP0-F1
#
_cell.length_a   1.000
_cell.length_b   1.000
_cell.length_c   1.000
_cell.angle_alpha   90.00
_cell.angle_beta   90.00
_cell.angle_gamma   90.00
#
_symmetry.space_group_name_H-M   'P 1'
#
loop_
_entity.id
_entity.type
_entity.pdbx_description
1 polymer ?
#
loop_
_entity_poly.entity_id
_entity_poly.type
_entity_poly.pdbx_seq_one_letter_code
_entity_poly.pdbx_strand_id
1 'polypeptide(L)'
;TFFFYIALARAVLTDMMFLMWITASLGFFFQSLEKTQSRGRNLLLGFAFMGGAVLTKGLLGLTFIMTAVVLYAVWIRQTDILKDKYFWFGVGLFSLMVVPWHVLMYIQHGDFFIQEYFQNVHTRRLFEAEHPKLDNGFFYFILMLIGVFPWSMLWVPGVMLVIAQFKRQGKHLRALKYCICWIISVLLYTQPATSKLASYIFPLFPAIALIFGLTVDHLLEKSDGHDPRTFKWIGRLFPLFILAVCAAGIFIAKEHHEIIYDMRPLYLGCFLFILTGIFILTFHLKRQYVKMLFSFIGIHVALLISLFFMRPMIEPWVSCKAICDVFNTIDQSDAPIIASKFYLRGVRYYTQRPVALIDVRGKGFWSPHPIPYLISDGTVKDFLKMRNINYAIIKKGDSVELKRILKGHPYKLEELAGIGGKYIYRITKTH
;
A
#
# COMPACT_ATOMS: atom_id res chain seq x y z
N THR A 1 11.48 3.38 11.15
CA THR A 1 10.24 2.97 10.47
C THR A 1 9.70 4.13 9.65
N PHE A 2 9.10 3.83 8.49
CA PHE A 2 8.52 4.82 7.58
C PHE A 2 7.00 4.90 7.74
N PHE A 3 6.40 6.07 7.54
CA PHE A 3 4.94 6.25 7.58
C PHE A 3 4.23 5.37 6.57
N PHE A 4 4.77 5.29 5.35
CA PHE A 4 4.19 4.46 4.31
C PHE A 4 4.16 2.98 4.70
N TYR A 5 5.19 2.51 5.43
CA TYR A 5 5.22 1.16 5.99
C TYR A 5 4.11 0.96 7.03
N ILE A 6 3.92 1.89 7.98
CA ILE A 6 2.84 1.75 8.98
C ILE A 6 1.46 1.76 8.34
N ALA A 7 1.24 2.62 7.34
CA ALA A 7 -0.03 2.68 6.63
C ALA A 7 -0.37 1.34 5.95
N LEU A 8 0.59 0.78 5.20
CA LEU A 8 0.39 -0.51 4.54
C LEU A 8 0.35 -1.69 5.52
N ALA A 9 0.95 -1.59 6.71
CA ALA A 9 0.92 -2.64 7.75
C ALA A 9 -0.48 -2.86 8.31
N ARG A 10 -1.31 -1.83 8.22
CA ARG A 10 -2.67 -1.78 8.76
C ARG A 10 -3.73 -1.83 7.67
N ALA A 11 -3.30 -1.92 6.41
CA ALA A 11 -4.18 -2.15 5.27
C ALA A 11 -4.23 -3.65 4.99
N VAL A 12 -5.44 -4.19 4.75
CA VAL A 12 -5.62 -5.59 4.35
C VAL A 12 -5.23 -5.72 2.87
N LEU A 13 -3.93 -5.73 2.61
CA LEU A 13 -3.32 -5.81 1.28
C LEU A 13 -2.22 -6.87 1.27
N THR A 14 -2.01 -7.52 0.13
CA THR A 14 -0.94 -8.52 -0.04
C THR A 14 0.46 -7.90 -0.09
N ASP A 15 0.55 -6.57 -0.19
CA ASP A 15 1.78 -5.78 -0.31
C ASP A 15 2.78 -6.02 0.84
N MET A 16 2.29 -6.22 2.06
CA MET A 16 3.17 -6.48 3.21
C MET A 16 3.82 -7.85 3.16
N MET A 17 3.04 -8.86 2.83
CA MET A 17 3.54 -10.21 2.65
C MET A 17 4.53 -10.25 1.47
N PHE A 18 4.20 -9.55 0.38
CA PHE A 18 5.09 -9.41 -0.78
C PHE A 18 6.41 -8.71 -0.43
N LEU A 19 6.38 -7.62 0.34
CA LEU A 19 7.57 -6.91 0.82
C LEU A 19 8.49 -7.84 1.63
N MET A 20 7.90 -8.62 2.54
CA MET A 20 8.64 -9.58 3.37
C MET A 20 9.35 -10.62 2.50
N TRP A 21 8.65 -11.23 1.54
CA TRP A 21 9.24 -12.21 0.61
C TRP A 21 10.40 -11.62 -0.19
N ILE A 22 10.22 -10.43 -0.78
CA ILE A 22 11.29 -9.75 -1.54
C ILE A 22 12.49 -9.42 -0.65
N THR A 23 12.24 -8.86 0.53
CA THR A 23 13.31 -8.44 1.45
C THR A 23 14.14 -9.63 1.92
N ALA A 24 13.48 -10.72 2.33
CA ALA A 24 14.16 -11.93 2.75
C ALA A 24 14.93 -12.56 1.59
N SER A 25 14.31 -12.70 0.43
CA SER A 25 14.94 -13.25 -0.77
C SER A 25 16.21 -12.46 -1.15
N LEU A 26 16.11 -11.14 -1.25
CA LEU A 26 17.25 -10.28 -1.58
C LEU A 26 18.31 -10.27 -0.49
N GLY A 27 17.93 -10.38 0.79
CA GLY A 27 18.88 -10.53 1.89
C GLY A 27 19.72 -11.81 1.76
N PHE A 28 19.08 -12.94 1.47
CA PHE A 28 19.78 -14.22 1.28
C PHE A 28 20.65 -14.24 0.02
N PHE A 29 20.16 -13.69 -1.10
CA PHE A 29 20.99 -13.57 -2.31
C PHE A 29 22.22 -12.69 -2.09
N PHE A 30 22.07 -11.57 -1.39
CA PHE A 30 23.21 -10.71 -1.03
C PHE A 30 24.25 -11.48 -0.19
N GLN A 31 23.83 -12.19 0.86
CA GLN A 31 24.73 -13.01 1.68
C GLN A 31 25.44 -14.13 0.88
N SER A 32 24.76 -14.69 -0.12
CA SER A 32 25.34 -15.69 -1.01
C SER A 32 26.43 -15.11 -1.93
N LEU A 33 26.25 -13.89 -2.41
CA LEU A 33 27.20 -13.18 -3.28
C LEU A 33 28.40 -12.62 -2.50
N GLU A 34 28.25 -12.33 -1.20
CA GLU A 34 29.38 -12.01 -0.32
C GLU A 34 30.19 -13.27 0.10
N LYS A 35 29.90 -14.44 -0.48
CA LYS A 35 30.63 -15.72 -0.29
C LYS A 35 30.79 -16.12 1.18
N THR A 36 29.75 -15.91 1.98
CA THR A 36 29.69 -16.41 3.36
C THR A 36 29.76 -17.95 3.41
N GLN A 37 30.19 -18.51 4.55
CA GLN A 37 30.33 -19.98 4.74
C GLN A 37 29.03 -20.77 4.47
N SER A 38 27.87 -20.11 4.45
CA SER A 38 26.56 -20.71 4.21
C SER A 38 25.97 -20.41 2.82
N ARG A 39 26.82 -20.14 1.81
CA ARG A 39 26.42 -19.78 0.43
C ARG A 39 25.29 -20.67 -0.14
N GLY A 40 25.44 -22.00 -0.08
CA GLY A 40 24.46 -22.94 -0.64
C GLY A 40 23.08 -22.84 0.04
N ARG A 41 23.04 -22.80 1.37
CA ARG A 41 21.80 -22.59 2.14
C ARG A 41 21.13 -21.27 1.78
N ASN A 42 21.92 -20.21 1.66
CA ASN A 42 21.41 -18.88 1.34
C ASN A 42 20.83 -18.82 -0.09
N LEU A 43 21.43 -19.54 -1.06
CA LEU A 43 20.85 -19.68 -2.40
C LEU A 43 19.48 -20.36 -2.34
N LEU A 44 19.38 -21.51 -1.66
CA LEU A 44 18.11 -22.25 -1.52
C LEU A 44 17.02 -21.40 -0.86
N LEU A 45 17.36 -20.70 0.23
CA LEU A 45 16.42 -19.80 0.90
C LEU A 45 16.04 -18.63 -0.02
N GLY A 46 17.00 -17.99 -0.69
CA GLY A 46 16.72 -16.93 -1.66
C GLY A 46 15.68 -17.35 -2.70
N PHE A 47 15.85 -18.52 -3.31
CA PHE A 47 14.88 -19.07 -4.26
C PHE A 47 13.54 -19.45 -3.63
N ALA A 48 13.52 -20.00 -2.40
CA ALA A 48 12.28 -20.31 -1.70
C ALA A 48 11.45 -19.05 -1.38
N PHE A 49 12.09 -18.00 -0.85
CA PHE A 49 11.42 -16.72 -0.59
C PHE A 49 10.97 -16.03 -1.90
N MET A 50 11.73 -16.17 -3.00
CA MET A 50 11.29 -15.74 -4.33
C MET A 50 10.03 -16.48 -4.79
N GLY A 51 9.93 -17.79 -4.53
CA GLY A 51 8.72 -18.58 -4.81
C GLY A 51 7.51 -18.05 -4.04
N GLY A 52 7.68 -17.74 -2.75
CA GLY A 52 6.66 -17.08 -1.94
C GLY A 52 6.21 -15.72 -2.49
N ALA A 53 7.16 -14.92 -3.02
CA ALA A 53 6.84 -13.65 -3.66
C ALA A 53 5.95 -13.83 -4.91
N VAL A 54 6.27 -14.81 -5.75
CA VAL A 54 5.51 -15.12 -6.97
C VAL A 54 4.11 -15.63 -6.64
N LEU A 55 3.98 -16.53 -5.67
CA LEU A 55 2.67 -17.02 -5.25
C LEU A 55 1.81 -15.94 -4.58
N THR A 56 2.42 -14.86 -4.07
CA THR A 56 1.70 -13.75 -3.42
C THR A 56 1.18 -12.71 -4.41
N LYS A 57 1.99 -12.29 -5.39
CA LYS A 57 1.69 -11.17 -6.30
C LYS A 57 2.09 -11.39 -7.76
N GLY A 58 2.40 -12.62 -8.13
CA GLY A 58 2.73 -13.02 -9.48
C GLY A 58 4.15 -12.66 -9.91
N LEU A 59 4.35 -12.54 -11.22
CA LEU A 59 5.68 -12.47 -11.83
C LEU A 59 6.52 -11.28 -11.36
N LEU A 60 5.89 -10.22 -10.84
CA LEU A 60 6.59 -9.08 -10.26
C LEU A 60 7.58 -9.49 -9.16
N GLY A 61 7.26 -10.53 -8.38
CA GLY A 61 8.19 -11.05 -7.36
C GLY A 61 9.49 -11.55 -7.99
N LEU A 62 9.38 -12.37 -9.04
CA LEU A 62 10.52 -12.90 -9.77
C LEU A 62 11.30 -11.78 -10.48
N THR A 63 10.61 -10.88 -11.18
CA THR A 63 11.29 -9.83 -11.97
C THR A 63 12.02 -8.84 -11.07
N PHE A 64 11.46 -8.41 -9.95
CA PHE A 64 12.13 -7.48 -9.04
C PHE A 64 13.38 -8.13 -8.42
N ILE A 65 13.23 -9.37 -7.93
CA ILE A 65 14.31 -10.08 -7.25
C ILE A 65 15.44 -10.41 -8.24
N MET A 66 15.11 -11.09 -9.35
CA MET A 66 16.12 -11.55 -10.31
C MET A 66 16.85 -10.38 -10.97
N THR A 67 16.13 -9.31 -11.34
CA THR A 67 16.77 -8.13 -11.94
C THR A 67 17.72 -7.45 -10.96
N ALA A 68 17.36 -7.30 -9.68
CA ALA A 68 18.27 -6.75 -8.67
C ALA A 68 19.55 -7.59 -8.53
N VAL A 69 19.39 -8.92 -8.41
CA VAL A 69 20.50 -9.86 -8.23
C VAL A 69 21.41 -9.89 -9.46
N VAL A 70 20.84 -9.96 -10.66
CA VAL A 70 21.59 -9.98 -11.93
C VAL A 70 22.32 -8.67 -12.15
N LEU A 71 21.65 -7.51 -12.01
CA LEU A 71 22.29 -6.20 -12.16
C LEU A 71 23.48 -6.06 -11.21
N TYR A 72 23.31 -6.49 -9.96
CA TYR A 72 24.39 -6.44 -8.98
C TYR A 72 25.53 -7.39 -9.33
N ALA A 73 25.25 -8.67 -9.62
CA ALA A 73 26.25 -9.67 -9.97
C ALA A 73 27.08 -9.26 -11.20
N VAL A 74 26.43 -8.67 -12.21
CA VAL A 74 27.10 -8.10 -13.39
C VAL A 74 27.95 -6.90 -13.01
N TRP A 75 27.44 -5.97 -12.18
CA TRP A 75 28.19 -4.78 -11.76
C TRP A 75 29.47 -5.14 -10.98
N ILE A 76 29.41 -6.15 -10.11
CA ILE A 76 30.60 -6.63 -9.38
C ILE A 76 31.43 -7.66 -10.15
N ARG A 77 31.02 -8.03 -11.38
CA ARG A 77 31.64 -9.05 -12.24
C ARG A 77 31.78 -10.42 -11.56
N GLN A 78 30.82 -10.81 -10.73
CA GLN A 78 30.78 -12.11 -10.04
C GLN A 78 29.66 -12.99 -10.61
N THR A 79 29.92 -13.60 -11.77
CA THR A 79 28.98 -14.52 -12.44
C THR A 79 29.21 -15.99 -12.08
N ASP A 80 30.15 -16.27 -11.18
CA ASP A 80 30.47 -17.61 -10.68
C ASP A 80 29.30 -18.25 -9.90
N ILE A 81 28.29 -17.47 -9.49
CA ILE A 81 27.06 -17.96 -8.87
C ILE A 81 26.32 -19.00 -9.73
N LEU A 82 26.38 -18.89 -11.06
CA LEU A 82 25.72 -19.84 -11.98
C LEU A 82 26.43 -21.20 -12.04
N LYS A 83 27.69 -21.25 -11.61
CA LYS A 83 28.49 -22.49 -11.53
C LYS A 83 28.22 -23.26 -10.23
N ASP A 84 27.54 -22.66 -9.27
CA ASP A 84 27.21 -23.30 -8.00
C ASP A 84 26.05 -24.29 -8.18
N LYS A 85 26.24 -25.55 -7.79
CA LYS A 85 25.17 -26.57 -7.85
C LYS A 85 23.93 -26.18 -7.05
N TYR A 86 24.09 -25.44 -5.95
CA TYR A 86 22.98 -24.98 -5.11
C TYR A 86 22.14 -23.91 -5.79
N PHE A 87 22.69 -23.21 -6.80
CA PHE A 87 21.89 -22.31 -7.64
C PHE A 87 20.83 -23.12 -8.39
N TRP A 88 21.22 -24.21 -9.06
CA TRP A 88 20.31 -25.05 -9.82
C TRP A 88 19.35 -25.85 -8.94
N PHE A 89 19.80 -26.31 -7.76
CA PHE A 89 18.87 -26.86 -6.76
C PHE A 89 17.87 -25.81 -6.26
N GLY A 90 18.29 -24.55 -6.13
CA GLY A 90 17.41 -23.45 -5.81
C GLY A 90 16.37 -23.18 -6.90
N VAL A 91 16.77 -23.19 -8.17
CA VAL A 91 15.85 -23.10 -9.32
C VAL A 91 14.85 -24.25 -9.32
N GLY A 92 15.31 -25.48 -9.03
CA GLY A 92 14.44 -26.64 -8.87
C GLY A 92 13.43 -26.46 -7.73
N LEU A 93 13.88 -26.00 -6.57
CA LEU A 93 13.02 -25.71 -5.41
C LEU A 93 11.99 -24.62 -5.72
N PHE A 94 12.42 -23.51 -6.33
CA PHE A 94 11.52 -22.44 -6.78
C PHE A 94 10.45 -22.98 -7.73
N SER A 95 10.85 -23.78 -8.72
CA SER A 95 9.94 -24.36 -9.70
C SER A 95 8.94 -25.31 -9.03
N LEU A 96 9.41 -26.15 -8.12
CA LEU A 96 8.57 -27.06 -7.33
C LEU A 96 7.53 -26.32 -6.49
N MET A 97 7.85 -25.13 -5.97
CA MET A 97 6.90 -24.31 -5.21
C MET A 97 5.89 -23.59 -6.11
N VAL A 98 6.35 -23.01 -7.21
CA VAL A 98 5.55 -22.07 -8.02
C VAL A 98 4.71 -22.78 -9.07
N VAL A 99 5.29 -23.74 -9.79
CA VAL A 99 4.66 -24.37 -10.96
C VAL A 99 3.38 -25.13 -10.63
N PRO A 100 3.28 -25.92 -9.55
CA PRO A 100 2.09 -26.74 -9.30
C PRO A 100 0.79 -25.95 -9.23
N TRP A 101 0.79 -24.80 -8.54
CA TRP A 101 -0.41 -23.96 -8.44
C TRP A 101 -0.82 -23.40 -9.81
N HIS A 102 0.14 -22.91 -10.61
CA HIS A 102 -0.15 -22.37 -11.94
C HIS A 102 -0.66 -23.45 -12.90
N VAL A 103 -0.10 -24.67 -12.82
CA VAL A 103 -0.56 -25.82 -13.61
C VAL A 103 -1.99 -26.21 -13.22
N LEU A 104 -2.30 -26.28 -11.92
CA LEU A 104 -3.66 -26.59 -11.45
C LEU A 104 -4.67 -25.54 -11.91
N MET A 105 -4.33 -24.25 -11.82
CA MET A 105 -5.18 -23.17 -12.32
C MET A 105 -5.42 -23.26 -13.82
N TYR A 106 -4.40 -23.61 -14.60
CA TYR A 106 -4.55 -23.83 -16.04
C TYR A 106 -5.42 -25.06 -16.35
N ILE A 107 -5.24 -26.18 -15.64
CA ILE A 107 -6.08 -27.38 -15.83
C ILE A 107 -7.55 -27.06 -15.54
N GLN A 108 -7.83 -26.24 -14.51
CA GLN A 108 -9.20 -25.93 -14.09
C GLN A 108 -9.89 -24.88 -14.98
N HIS A 109 -9.16 -23.90 -15.50
CA HIS A 109 -9.74 -22.73 -16.17
C HIS A 109 -9.28 -22.53 -17.62
N GLY A 110 -8.34 -23.34 -18.10
CA GLY A 110 -7.79 -23.28 -19.45
C GLY A 110 -7.25 -21.89 -19.81
N ASP A 111 -7.50 -21.49 -21.06
CA ASP A 111 -6.99 -20.24 -21.62
C ASP A 111 -7.52 -18.98 -20.91
N PHE A 112 -8.69 -19.06 -20.26
CA PHE A 112 -9.24 -17.96 -19.48
C PHE A 112 -8.27 -17.53 -18.37
N PHE A 113 -7.62 -18.49 -17.70
CA PHE A 113 -6.61 -18.19 -16.70
C PHE A 113 -5.39 -17.49 -17.31
N ILE A 114 -4.92 -17.93 -18.47
CA ILE A 114 -3.74 -17.32 -19.12
C ILE A 114 -4.03 -15.88 -19.53
N GLN A 115 -5.20 -15.63 -20.13
CA GLN A 115 -5.62 -14.29 -20.53
C GLN A 115 -5.78 -13.37 -19.30
N GLU A 116 -6.47 -13.80 -18.25
CA GLU A 116 -6.64 -12.96 -17.07
C GLU A 116 -5.32 -12.74 -16.30
N TYR A 117 -4.57 -13.82 -16.04
CA TYR A 117 -3.36 -13.76 -15.23
C TYR A 117 -2.19 -13.08 -15.95
N PHE A 118 -1.88 -13.43 -17.20
CA PHE A 118 -0.73 -12.84 -17.90
C PHE A 118 -1.13 -11.57 -18.66
N GLN A 119 -2.20 -11.63 -19.47
CA GLN A 119 -2.53 -10.52 -20.35
C GLN A 119 -3.20 -9.36 -19.60
N ASN A 120 -4.24 -9.59 -18.80
CA ASN A 120 -4.92 -8.49 -18.09
C ASN A 120 -4.13 -7.99 -16.89
N VAL A 121 -3.57 -8.88 -16.07
CA VAL A 121 -2.89 -8.47 -14.82
C VAL A 121 -1.46 -7.97 -15.04
N HIS A 122 -0.70 -8.51 -16.00
CA HIS A 122 0.70 -8.09 -16.22
C HIS A 122 0.85 -7.18 -17.44
N THR A 123 0.41 -7.61 -18.62
CA THR A 123 0.64 -6.87 -19.87
C THR A 123 -0.21 -5.60 -19.95
N ARG A 124 -1.51 -5.70 -19.73
CA ARG A 124 -2.44 -4.59 -19.88
C ARG A 124 -2.16 -3.47 -18.89
N ARG A 125 -1.77 -3.79 -17.64
CA ARG A 125 -1.39 -2.78 -16.64
C ARG A 125 -0.18 -1.94 -17.02
N LEU A 126 0.67 -2.43 -17.93
CA LEU A 126 1.78 -1.65 -18.48
C LEU A 126 1.30 -0.59 -19.47
N PHE A 127 0.22 -0.85 -20.20
CA PHE A 127 -0.23 -0.01 -21.33
C PHE A 127 -1.51 0.80 -21.04
N GLU A 128 -2.40 0.31 -20.18
CA GLU A 128 -3.66 0.97 -19.83
C GLU A 128 -3.72 1.34 -18.33
N ALA A 129 -3.91 2.62 -18.04
CA ALA A 129 -4.02 3.11 -16.68
C ALA A 129 -5.38 2.78 -16.05
N GLU A 130 -5.40 1.96 -14.98
CA GLU A 130 -6.60 1.76 -14.15
C GLU A 130 -7.03 3.08 -13.45
N HIS A 131 -6.04 3.93 -13.16
CA HIS A 131 -6.24 5.25 -12.56
C HIS A 131 -5.52 6.33 -13.37
N PRO A 132 -6.13 6.85 -14.45
CA PRO A 132 -5.49 7.82 -15.35
C PRO A 132 -4.97 9.07 -14.64
N LYS A 133 -5.63 9.49 -13.56
CA LYS A 133 -5.20 10.65 -12.74
C LYS A 133 -3.84 10.46 -12.06
N LEU A 134 -3.40 9.22 -11.86
CA LEU A 134 -2.14 8.88 -11.20
C LEU A 134 -1.01 8.65 -12.20
N ASP A 135 -1.30 8.60 -13.51
CA ASP A 135 -0.31 8.38 -14.55
C ASP A 135 0.52 9.65 -14.82
N ASN A 136 1.47 9.90 -13.91
CA ASN A 136 2.40 11.01 -13.98
C ASN A 136 3.83 10.47 -13.80
N GLY A 137 4.77 10.92 -14.64
CA GLY A 137 6.19 10.55 -14.55
C GLY A 137 6.82 10.85 -13.18
N PHE A 138 6.34 11.86 -12.46
CA PHE A 138 6.84 12.22 -11.13
C PHE A 138 6.20 11.45 -9.98
N PHE A 139 5.14 10.67 -10.24
CA PHE A 139 4.33 10.03 -9.19
C PHE A 139 5.17 9.22 -8.19
N TYR A 140 6.00 8.29 -8.70
CA TYR A 140 6.81 7.42 -7.84
C TYR A 140 8.01 8.13 -7.21
N PHE A 141 8.59 9.13 -7.87
CA PHE A 141 9.66 9.94 -7.27
C PHE A 141 9.16 10.74 -6.08
N ILE A 142 8.02 11.42 -6.23
CA ILE A 142 7.38 12.15 -5.13
C ILE A 142 7.03 11.18 -3.99
N LEU A 143 6.41 10.03 -4.32
CA LEU A 143 6.03 9.04 -3.33
C LEU A 143 7.24 8.46 -2.58
N MET A 144 8.36 8.25 -3.26
CA MET A 144 9.61 7.82 -2.65
C MET A 144 10.14 8.88 -1.66
N LEU A 145 10.08 10.17 -2.01
CA LEU A 145 10.54 11.26 -1.15
C LEU A 145 9.69 11.43 0.12
N ILE A 146 8.36 11.37 -0.01
CA ILE A 146 7.43 11.56 1.11
C ILE A 146 7.23 10.27 1.91
N GLY A 147 7.31 9.10 1.25
CA GLY A 147 6.97 7.81 1.85
C GLY A 147 7.95 7.39 2.95
N VAL A 148 9.17 7.92 2.94
CA VAL A 148 10.20 7.66 3.96
C VAL A 148 10.05 8.53 5.22
N PHE A 149 9.07 9.45 5.27
CA PHE A 149 8.83 10.27 6.46
C PHE A 149 8.72 9.37 7.72
N PRO A 150 9.33 9.73 8.87
CA PRO A 150 9.98 11.00 9.21
C PRO A 150 11.43 11.17 8.74
N TRP A 151 11.98 10.20 8.01
CA TRP A 151 13.40 10.16 7.64
C TRP A 151 13.72 10.88 6.33
N SER A 152 12.79 11.66 5.77
CA SER A 152 12.98 12.40 4.51
C SER A 152 14.20 13.34 4.55
N MET A 153 14.59 13.84 5.73
CA MET A 153 15.80 14.66 5.88
C MET A 153 17.10 13.89 5.61
N LEU A 154 17.06 12.55 5.59
CA LEU A 154 18.23 11.71 5.30
C LEU A 154 18.50 11.52 3.80
N TRP A 155 17.64 12.01 2.91
CA TRP A 155 17.87 11.94 1.45
C TRP A 155 19.21 12.57 1.04
N VAL A 156 19.41 13.84 1.43
CA VAL A 156 20.64 14.60 1.09
C VAL A 156 21.90 13.94 1.67
N PRO A 157 22.00 13.66 2.99
CA PRO A 157 23.19 13.01 3.54
C PRO A 157 23.37 11.58 3.02
N GLY A 158 22.30 10.86 2.68
CA GLY A 158 22.37 9.52 2.09
C GLY A 158 22.96 9.53 0.70
N VAL A 159 22.54 10.47 -0.16
CA VAL A 159 23.15 10.66 -1.48
C VAL A 159 24.61 11.08 -1.35
N MET A 160 24.93 11.99 -0.40
CA MET A 160 26.32 12.38 -0.14
C MET A 160 27.19 11.21 0.34
N LEU A 161 26.66 10.32 1.18
CA LEU A 161 27.34 9.09 1.59
C LEU A 161 27.63 8.22 0.38
N VAL A 162 26.63 7.97 -0.47
CA VAL A 162 26.78 7.18 -1.69
C VAL A 162 27.92 7.75 -2.54
N ILE A 163 27.87 9.03 -2.88
CA ILE A 163 28.91 9.70 -3.68
C ILE A 163 30.30 9.54 -3.03
N ALA A 164 30.41 9.74 -1.71
CA ALA A 164 31.67 9.62 -1.00
C ALA A 164 32.23 8.19 -1.01
N GLN A 165 31.38 7.18 -0.81
CA GLN A 165 31.78 5.76 -0.82
C GLN A 165 32.22 5.32 -2.22
N PHE A 166 31.57 5.83 -3.28
CA PHE A 166 32.00 5.58 -4.66
C PHE A 166 33.34 6.24 -4.98
N LYS A 167 33.55 7.50 -4.59
CA LYS A 167 34.82 8.21 -4.81
C LYS A 167 36.00 7.60 -4.08
N ARG A 168 35.78 7.10 -2.87
CA ARG A 168 36.84 6.60 -1.97
C ARG A 168 36.98 5.08 -1.94
N GLN A 169 36.19 4.35 -2.71
CA GLN A 169 36.11 2.89 -2.64
C GLN A 169 35.90 2.40 -1.19
N GLY A 170 34.98 3.04 -0.48
CA GLY A 170 34.84 2.85 0.97
C GLY A 170 34.23 1.50 1.38
N LYS A 171 34.30 1.20 2.68
CA LYS A 171 33.92 -0.11 3.28
C LYS A 171 32.50 -0.57 2.93
N HIS A 172 31.56 0.35 2.72
CA HIS A 172 30.14 0.02 2.44
C HIS A 172 29.78 -0.01 0.96
N LEU A 173 30.74 0.19 0.05
CA LEU A 173 30.44 0.34 -1.37
C LEU A 173 29.67 -0.84 -1.97
N ARG A 174 29.99 -2.09 -1.58
CA ARG A 174 29.27 -3.28 -2.07
C ARG A 174 27.80 -3.29 -1.66
N ALA A 175 27.51 -3.00 -0.39
CA ALA A 175 26.15 -2.93 0.12
C ALA A 175 25.35 -1.81 -0.57
N LEU A 176 25.98 -0.64 -0.80
CA LEU A 176 25.34 0.47 -1.51
C LEU A 176 25.07 0.15 -2.98
N LYS A 177 26.01 -0.49 -3.68
CA LYS A 177 25.78 -1.01 -5.05
C LYS A 177 24.58 -1.96 -5.09
N TYR A 178 24.45 -2.85 -4.11
CA TYR A 178 23.31 -3.76 -4.01
C TYR A 178 21.99 -3.02 -3.80
N CYS A 179 21.95 -2.08 -2.85
CA CYS A 179 20.75 -1.27 -2.60
C CYS A 179 20.34 -0.44 -3.83
N ILE A 180 21.31 0.10 -4.58
CA ILE A 180 21.04 0.82 -5.83
C ILE A 180 20.45 -0.13 -6.89
N CYS A 181 21.03 -1.33 -7.07
CA CYS A 181 20.47 -2.33 -7.99
C CYS A 181 19.05 -2.72 -7.62
N TRP A 182 18.77 -2.87 -6.32
CA TRP A 182 17.43 -3.15 -5.82
C TRP A 182 16.47 -2.01 -6.14
N ILE A 183 16.80 -0.76 -5.81
CA ILE A 183 15.94 0.40 -6.14
C ILE A 183 15.69 0.49 -7.65
N ILE A 184 16.74 0.36 -8.46
CA ILE A 184 16.64 0.38 -9.93
C ILE A 184 15.75 -0.76 -10.42
N SER A 185 15.88 -1.97 -9.89
CA SER A 185 15.09 -3.11 -10.33
C SER A 185 13.58 -2.87 -10.17
N VAL A 186 13.15 -2.30 -9.05
CA VAL A 186 11.73 -1.99 -8.81
C VAL A 186 11.28 -0.89 -9.77
N LEU A 187 12.05 0.20 -9.86
CA LEU A 187 11.70 1.34 -10.71
C LEU A 187 11.69 0.97 -12.21
N LEU A 188 12.56 0.06 -12.65
CA LEU A 188 12.62 -0.39 -14.04
C LEU A 188 11.29 -0.94 -14.53
N TYR A 189 10.53 -1.61 -13.65
CA TYR A 189 9.23 -2.19 -13.99
C TYR A 189 8.06 -1.28 -13.60
N THR A 190 8.13 -0.57 -12.47
CA THR A 190 7.00 0.23 -12.00
C THR A 190 6.91 1.58 -12.72
N GLN A 191 8.04 2.21 -13.03
CA GLN A 191 8.05 3.56 -13.61
C GLN A 191 7.44 3.64 -15.01
N PRO A 192 7.70 2.69 -15.93
CA PRO A 192 7.09 2.69 -17.26
C PRO A 192 5.61 2.28 -17.28
N ALA A 193 5.12 1.64 -16.22
CA ALA A 193 3.73 1.19 -16.17
C ALA A 193 2.76 2.38 -16.09
N THR A 194 1.75 2.40 -16.96
CA THR A 194 0.69 3.42 -16.96
C THR A 194 -0.26 3.27 -15.77
N SER A 195 -0.53 2.03 -15.33
CA SER A 195 -1.33 1.79 -14.14
C SER A 195 -0.52 2.00 -12.86
N LYS A 196 -0.57 3.21 -12.30
CA LYS A 196 0.18 3.57 -11.08
C LYS A 196 -0.65 3.41 -9.82
N LEU A 197 -0.14 2.59 -8.90
CA LEU A 197 -0.62 2.48 -7.53
C LEU A 197 0.53 2.74 -6.56
N ALA A 198 0.27 3.49 -5.48
CA ALA A 198 1.28 3.88 -4.52
C ALA A 198 2.06 2.69 -3.95
N SER A 199 1.36 1.58 -3.66
CA SER A 199 1.96 0.41 -3.03
C SER A 199 2.88 -0.40 -3.96
N TYR A 200 2.91 -0.14 -5.27
CA TYR A 200 3.77 -0.88 -6.22
C TYR A 200 5.27 -0.65 -6.00
N ILE A 201 5.65 0.54 -5.57
CA ILE A 201 7.05 0.82 -5.22
C ILE A 201 7.38 0.38 -3.80
N PHE A 202 6.43 -0.13 -3.02
CA PHE A 202 6.70 -0.49 -1.63
C PHE A 202 7.93 -1.40 -1.43
N PRO A 203 8.22 -2.37 -2.33
CA PRO A 203 9.43 -3.20 -2.26
C PRO A 203 10.78 -2.48 -2.32
N LEU A 204 10.87 -1.21 -2.73
CA LEU A 204 12.15 -0.48 -2.76
C LEU A 204 12.52 0.17 -1.42
N PHE A 205 11.56 0.35 -0.51
CA PHE A 205 11.78 1.06 0.75
C PHE A 205 12.79 0.38 1.70
N PRO A 206 12.91 -0.97 1.79
CA PRO A 206 13.96 -1.59 2.60
C PRO A 206 15.36 -1.21 2.13
N ALA A 207 15.60 -1.10 0.82
CA ALA A 207 16.89 -0.65 0.29
C ALA A 207 17.18 0.79 0.71
N ILE A 208 16.19 1.70 0.68
CA ILE A 208 16.35 3.07 1.18
C ILE A 208 16.63 3.05 2.69
N ALA A 209 15.92 2.23 3.46
CA ALA A 209 16.13 2.10 4.89
C ALA A 209 17.56 1.64 5.23
N LEU A 210 18.13 0.72 4.44
CA LEU A 210 19.53 0.30 4.58
C LEU A 210 20.50 1.44 4.27
N ILE A 211 20.29 2.20 3.19
CA ILE A 211 21.10 3.38 2.85
C ILE A 211 21.04 4.41 3.99
N PHE A 212 19.84 4.69 4.51
CA PHE A 212 19.66 5.61 5.63
C PHE A 212 20.28 5.10 6.92
N GLY A 213 20.21 3.79 7.20
CA GLY A 213 20.90 3.15 8.33
C GLY A 213 22.40 3.34 8.26
N LEU A 214 23.02 3.04 7.11
CA LEU A 214 24.46 3.29 6.87
C LEU A 214 24.82 4.77 6.97
N THR A 215 23.92 5.66 6.59
CA THR A 215 24.10 7.11 6.69
C THR A 215 24.10 7.56 8.14
N VAL A 216 23.15 7.08 8.94
CA VAL A 216 23.09 7.36 10.37
C VAL A 216 24.33 6.82 11.08
N ASP A 217 24.74 5.59 10.78
CA ASP A 217 25.95 4.97 11.33
C ASP A 217 27.21 5.81 11.05
N HIS A 218 27.43 6.19 9.79
CA HIS A 218 28.55 7.05 9.39
C HIS A 218 28.50 8.45 10.01
N LEU A 219 27.30 9.00 10.26
CA LEU A 219 27.14 10.29 10.94
C LEU A 219 27.42 10.18 12.44
N LEU A 220 27.08 9.06 13.07
CA LEU A 220 27.37 8.79 14.47
C LEU A 220 28.87 8.57 14.68
N GLU A 221 29.54 7.77 13.84
CA GLU A 221 31.02 7.61 13.87
C GLU A 221 31.75 8.95 13.77
N LYS A 222 31.24 9.89 12.94
CA LYS A 222 31.81 11.24 12.82
C LYS A 222 31.46 12.19 13.95
N SER A 223 30.46 11.85 14.77
CA SER A 223 29.99 12.70 15.86
C SER A 223 30.90 12.65 17.09
N ASP A 224 31.84 11.70 17.14
CA ASP A 224 32.89 11.54 18.15
C ASP A 224 33.98 12.63 18.05
N GLY A 225 33.57 13.89 18.21
CA GLY A 225 34.45 15.06 18.27
C GLY A 225 33.88 16.33 17.62
N HIS A 226 32.85 16.22 16.77
CA HIS A 226 32.19 17.35 16.11
C HIS A 226 30.69 17.12 15.98
N ASP A 227 29.89 18.18 16.08
CA ASP A 227 28.43 18.10 15.89
C ASP A 227 28.08 18.12 14.37
N PRO A 228 27.66 16.99 13.77
CA PRO A 228 27.41 16.93 12.33
C PRO A 228 26.30 17.91 11.93
N ARG A 229 26.52 18.70 10.87
CA ARG A 229 25.53 19.68 10.38
C ARG A 229 24.14 19.04 10.22
N THR A 230 24.07 17.81 9.71
CA THR A 230 22.83 17.05 9.54
C THR A 230 22.06 16.88 10.85
N PHE A 231 22.71 16.48 11.95
CA PHE A 231 22.03 16.34 13.24
C PHE A 231 21.58 17.69 13.82
N LYS A 232 22.30 18.78 13.56
CA LYS A 232 21.83 20.13 13.89
C LYS A 232 20.55 20.51 13.16
N TRP A 233 20.50 20.29 11.85
CA TRP A 233 19.31 20.57 11.05
C TRP A 233 18.13 19.74 11.51
N ILE A 234 18.32 18.43 11.70
CA ILE A 234 17.28 17.52 12.20
C ILE A 234 16.81 17.95 13.60
N GLY A 235 17.73 18.14 14.54
CA GLY A 235 17.41 18.47 15.94
C GLY A 235 16.71 19.82 16.13
N ARG A 236 16.89 20.78 15.22
CA ARG A 236 16.30 22.13 15.30
C ARG A 236 15.07 22.33 14.43
N LEU A 237 15.11 21.87 13.17
CA LEU A 237 14.00 22.07 12.24
C LEU A 237 12.86 21.09 12.46
N PHE A 238 13.14 19.86 12.90
CA PHE A 238 12.10 18.85 13.06
C PHE A 238 11.07 19.20 14.14
N PRO A 239 11.45 19.74 15.33
CA PRO A 239 10.48 20.24 16.30
C PRO A 239 9.61 21.39 15.76
N LEU A 240 10.18 22.30 14.96
CA LEU A 240 9.42 23.38 14.30
C LEU A 240 8.43 22.82 13.28
N PHE A 241 8.86 21.82 12.51
CA PHE A 241 7.99 21.11 11.58
C PHE A 241 6.82 20.41 12.31
N ILE A 242 7.08 19.77 13.45
CA ILE A 242 6.02 19.19 14.29
C ILE A 242 4.99 20.24 14.71
N LEU A 243 5.44 21.42 15.17
CA LEU A 243 4.53 22.50 15.55
C LEU A 243 3.67 22.97 14.37
N ALA A 244 4.27 23.11 13.19
CA ALA A 244 3.56 23.46 11.97
C ALA A 244 2.52 22.40 11.57
N VAL A 245 2.86 21.11 11.66
CA VAL A 245 1.92 20.01 11.37
C VAL A 245 0.77 19.98 12.38
N CYS A 246 1.04 20.20 13.67
CA CYS A 246 -0.01 20.29 14.68
C CYS A 246 -0.95 21.47 14.42
N ALA A 247 -0.40 22.65 14.10
CA ALA A 247 -1.20 23.84 13.78
C ALA A 247 -2.06 23.62 12.53
N ALA A 248 -1.46 23.07 11.46
CA ALA A 248 -2.18 22.73 10.23
C ALA A 248 -3.26 21.67 10.46
N GLY A 249 -2.97 20.63 11.24
CA GLY A 249 -3.94 19.59 11.59
C GLY A 249 -5.15 20.15 12.34
N ILE A 250 -4.94 21.05 13.29
CA ILE A 250 -6.02 21.75 14.02
C ILE A 250 -6.83 22.65 13.07
N PHE A 251 -6.16 23.38 12.17
CA PHE A 251 -6.84 24.23 11.18
C PHE A 251 -7.74 23.41 10.25
N ILE A 252 -7.19 22.35 9.64
CA ILE A 252 -7.92 21.45 8.73
C ILE A 252 -9.10 20.78 9.46
N ALA A 253 -8.89 20.33 10.70
CA ALA A 253 -9.96 19.71 11.47
C ALA A 253 -11.12 20.67 11.75
N LYS A 254 -10.83 21.95 11.99
CA LYS A 254 -11.87 22.98 12.17
C LYS A 254 -12.66 23.24 10.89
N GLU A 255 -12.01 23.27 9.72
CA GLU A 255 -12.72 23.36 8.43
C GLU A 255 -13.65 22.17 8.19
N HIS A 256 -13.22 20.97 8.60
CA HIS A 256 -13.97 19.73 8.41
C HIS A 256 -14.69 19.24 9.67
N HIS A 257 -15.30 20.15 10.43
CA HIS A 257 -16.01 19.83 11.68
C HIS A 257 -17.18 18.83 11.50
N GLU A 258 -17.76 18.74 10.29
CA GLU A 258 -18.78 17.73 9.94
C GLU A 258 -18.26 16.29 10.04
N ILE A 259 -16.96 16.10 9.79
CA ILE A 259 -16.29 14.80 9.89
C ILE A 259 -15.62 14.66 11.26
N ILE A 260 -14.93 15.73 11.70
CA ILE A 260 -14.18 15.77 12.96
C ILE A 260 -14.96 16.59 14.00
N TYR A 261 -15.99 16.01 14.59
CA TYR A 261 -16.84 16.66 15.60
C TYR A 261 -16.24 16.73 17.02
N ASP A 262 -15.29 15.86 17.35
CA ASP A 262 -14.58 15.79 18.64
C ASP A 262 -13.08 16.04 18.42
N MET A 263 -12.58 17.14 18.96
CA MET A 263 -11.18 17.55 18.82
C MET A 263 -10.24 16.94 19.86
N ARG A 264 -10.77 16.28 20.92
CA ARG A 264 -9.93 15.73 22.00
C ARG A 264 -8.88 14.72 21.50
N PRO A 265 -9.21 13.77 20.61
CA PRO A 265 -8.21 12.86 20.03
C PRO A 265 -7.11 13.57 19.25
N LEU A 266 -7.45 14.66 18.57
CA LEU A 266 -6.51 15.47 17.81
C LEU A 266 -5.57 16.23 18.76
N TYR A 267 -6.10 16.87 19.80
CA TYR A 267 -5.29 17.56 20.81
C TYR A 267 -4.35 16.61 21.54
N LEU A 268 -4.80 15.39 21.87
CA LEU A 268 -3.94 14.35 22.43
C LEU A 268 -2.80 13.98 21.46
N GLY A 269 -3.11 13.78 20.18
CA GLY A 269 -2.11 13.55 19.14
C GLY A 269 -1.09 14.68 19.05
N CYS A 270 -1.56 15.93 19.00
CA CYS A 270 -0.71 17.12 18.98
C CYS A 270 0.19 17.22 20.22
N PHE A 271 -0.35 16.95 21.41
CA PHE A 271 0.40 16.92 22.65
C PHE A 271 1.55 15.89 22.60
N LEU A 272 1.26 14.66 22.16
CA LEU A 272 2.27 13.60 22.03
C LEU A 272 3.33 13.91 20.96
N PHE A 273 2.93 14.53 19.85
CA PHE A 273 3.86 15.02 18.84
C PHE A 273 4.78 16.11 19.40
N ILE A 274 4.23 17.11 20.09
CA ILE A 274 5.00 18.21 20.71
C ILE A 274 5.98 17.64 21.74
N LEU A 275 5.52 16.71 22.60
CA LEU A 275 6.38 16.02 23.57
C LEU A 275 7.55 15.31 22.88
N THR A 276 7.29 14.65 21.74
CA THR A 276 8.35 14.04 20.92
C THR A 276 9.32 15.08 20.38
N GLY A 277 8.83 16.23 19.91
CA GLY A 277 9.65 17.36 19.48
C GLY A 277 10.56 17.90 20.60
N ILE A 278 10.04 17.99 21.83
CA ILE A 278 10.80 18.40 23.02
C ILE A 278 11.92 17.40 23.33
N PHE A 279 11.64 16.08 23.25
CA PHE A 279 12.68 15.06 23.45
C PHE A 279 13.75 15.11 22.37
N ILE A 280 13.37 15.29 21.10
CA ILE A 280 14.33 15.46 19.99
C ILE A 280 15.24 16.66 20.27
N LEU A 281 14.66 17.82 20.60
CA LEU A 281 15.41 19.04 20.88
C LEU A 281 16.32 18.88 22.11
N THR A 282 15.82 18.29 23.18
CA THR A 282 16.58 18.12 24.43
C THR A 282 17.78 17.18 24.24
N PHE A 283 17.58 16.04 23.58
CA PHE A 283 18.70 15.13 23.29
C PHE A 283 19.66 15.69 22.25
N HIS A 284 19.18 16.50 21.29
CA HIS A 284 20.05 17.27 20.41
C HIS A 284 20.95 18.23 21.20
N LEU A 285 20.37 19.05 22.09
CA LEU A 285 21.12 20.01 22.91
C LEU A 285 22.13 19.33 23.84
N LYS A 286 21.78 18.15 24.38
CA LYS A 286 22.67 17.31 25.18
C LYS A 286 23.68 16.50 24.36
N ARG A 287 23.69 16.64 23.01
CA ARG A 287 24.53 15.88 22.07
C ARG A 287 24.38 14.36 22.18
N GLN A 288 23.22 13.88 22.66
CA GLN A 288 22.90 12.46 22.79
C GLN A 288 22.17 11.97 21.53
N TYR A 289 22.86 11.94 20.38
CA TYR A 289 22.25 11.69 19.07
C TYR A 289 21.52 10.35 18.95
N VAL A 290 22.05 9.29 19.58
CA VAL A 290 21.37 7.98 19.61
C VAL A 290 19.98 8.12 20.26
N LYS A 291 19.90 8.76 21.43
CA LYS A 291 18.61 9.00 22.11
C LYS A 291 17.70 9.92 21.30
N MET A 292 18.27 10.94 20.65
CA MET A 292 17.53 11.81 19.73
C MET A 292 16.88 11.02 18.60
N LEU A 293 17.61 10.06 17.98
CA LEU A 293 17.08 9.20 16.93
C LEU A 293 16.01 8.24 17.46
N PHE A 294 16.19 7.69 18.66
CA PHE A 294 15.17 6.86 19.31
C PHE A 294 13.86 7.64 19.58
N SER A 295 13.93 8.93 19.87
CA SER A 295 12.72 9.78 20.06
C SER A 295 11.80 9.78 18.84
N PHE A 296 12.29 9.52 17.63
CA PHE A 296 11.44 9.43 16.42
C PHE A 296 10.43 8.27 16.46
N ILE A 297 10.60 7.29 17.36
CA ILE A 297 9.58 6.28 17.64
C ILE A 297 8.30 6.96 18.18
N GLY A 298 8.45 8.01 18.99
CA GLY A 298 7.34 8.79 19.56
C GLY A 298 6.39 9.36 18.50
N ILE A 299 6.90 9.72 17.32
CA ILE A 299 6.09 10.21 16.18
C ILE A 299 5.10 9.12 15.74
N HIS A 300 5.57 7.88 15.62
CA HIS A 300 4.73 6.77 15.18
C HIS A 300 3.73 6.36 16.25
N VAL A 301 4.14 6.38 17.52
CA VAL A 301 3.25 6.14 18.67
C VAL A 301 2.16 7.20 18.74
N ALA A 302 2.52 8.48 18.64
CA ALA A 302 1.57 9.60 18.61
C ALA A 302 0.56 9.48 17.47
N LEU A 303 1.04 9.15 16.26
CA LEU A 303 0.18 8.92 15.09
C LEU A 303 -0.80 7.77 15.32
N LEU A 304 -0.32 6.62 15.81
CA LEU A 304 -1.16 5.44 16.04
C LEU A 304 -2.20 5.66 17.14
N ILE A 305 -1.83 6.31 18.24
CA ILE A 305 -2.73 6.66 19.33
C ILE A 305 -3.80 7.63 18.83
N SER A 306 -3.41 8.68 18.11
CA SER A 306 -4.35 9.66 17.56
C SER A 306 -5.34 8.98 16.59
N LEU A 307 -4.85 8.16 15.65
CA LEU A 307 -5.71 7.42 14.72
C LEU A 307 -6.65 6.42 15.43
N PHE A 308 -6.20 5.78 16.52
CA PHE A 308 -7.03 4.86 17.29
C PHE A 308 -8.23 5.59 17.91
N PHE A 309 -8.00 6.74 18.54
CA PHE A 309 -9.07 7.52 19.16
C PHE A 309 -9.93 8.28 18.13
N MET A 310 -9.39 8.65 16.96
CA MET A 310 -10.19 9.24 15.86
C MET A 310 -11.00 8.22 15.07
N ARG A 311 -10.75 6.91 15.27
CA ARG A 311 -11.41 5.83 14.51
C ARG A 311 -12.94 5.94 14.47
N PRO A 312 -13.68 6.16 15.58
CA PRO A 312 -15.15 6.18 15.54
C PRO A 312 -15.73 7.26 14.61
N MET A 313 -14.97 8.32 14.38
CA MET A 313 -15.36 9.46 13.56
C MET A 313 -15.08 9.20 12.08
N ILE A 314 -13.98 8.52 11.77
CA ILE A 314 -13.50 8.25 10.40
C ILE A 314 -14.10 6.96 9.83
N GLU A 315 -14.26 5.93 10.66
CA GLU A 315 -14.73 4.59 10.24
C GLU A 315 -16.07 4.63 9.48
N PRO A 316 -17.10 5.41 9.88
CA PRO A 316 -18.34 5.51 9.14
C PRO A 316 -18.17 5.98 7.69
N TRP A 317 -17.18 6.82 7.41
CA TRP A 317 -16.92 7.36 6.08
C TRP A 317 -16.17 6.38 5.19
N VAL A 318 -15.24 5.61 5.76
CA VAL A 318 -14.37 4.70 5.01
C VAL A 318 -14.93 3.28 4.92
N SER A 319 -15.55 2.78 5.99
CA SER A 319 -16.10 1.43 6.08
C SER A 319 -17.60 1.39 5.76
N CYS A 320 -18.07 0.24 5.24
CA CYS A 320 -19.49 -0.04 5.09
C CYS A 320 -20.10 -0.72 6.33
N LYS A 321 -19.31 -0.98 7.38
CA LYS A 321 -19.75 -1.72 8.56
C LYS A 321 -20.99 -1.12 9.21
N ALA A 322 -20.89 0.13 9.67
CA ALA A 322 -21.96 0.78 10.43
C ALA A 322 -23.30 0.85 9.67
N ILE A 323 -23.26 1.15 8.37
CA ILE A 323 -24.49 1.18 7.55
C ILE A 323 -25.06 -0.23 7.32
N CYS A 324 -24.20 -1.25 7.20
CA CYS A 324 -24.65 -2.65 7.08
C CYS A 324 -25.21 -3.19 8.40
N ASP A 325 -24.64 -2.81 9.54
CA ASP A 325 -25.15 -3.18 10.86
C ASP A 325 -26.58 -2.64 11.04
N VAL A 326 -26.85 -1.38 10.62
CA VAL A 326 -28.21 -0.82 10.58
C VAL A 326 -29.08 -1.55 9.55
N PHE A 327 -28.55 -1.89 8.38
CA PHE A 327 -29.34 -2.61 7.37
C PHE A 327 -29.81 -3.99 7.87
N ASN A 328 -28.96 -4.71 8.58
CA ASN A 328 -29.27 -6.04 9.12
C ASN A 328 -30.39 -6.02 10.18
N THR A 329 -30.69 -4.85 10.79
CA THR A 329 -31.87 -4.72 11.68
C THR A 329 -33.16 -4.40 10.91
N ILE A 330 -33.05 -3.87 9.70
CA ILE A 330 -34.19 -3.49 8.85
C ILE A 330 -34.72 -4.67 8.05
N ASP A 331 -33.81 -5.49 7.49
CA ASP A 331 -34.17 -6.60 6.61
C ASP A 331 -33.32 -7.83 6.90
N GLN A 332 -33.99 -8.91 7.33
CA GLN A 332 -33.39 -10.21 7.61
C GLN A 332 -33.60 -11.23 6.48
N SER A 333 -34.16 -10.81 5.33
CA SER A 333 -34.28 -11.69 4.18
C SER A 333 -32.92 -12.02 3.56
N ASP A 334 -32.82 -13.07 2.73
CA ASP A 334 -31.62 -13.35 1.93
C ASP A 334 -31.65 -12.67 0.55
N ALA A 335 -32.44 -11.59 0.41
CA ALA A 335 -32.57 -10.88 -0.85
C ALA A 335 -31.23 -10.28 -1.31
N PRO A 336 -30.95 -10.24 -2.63
CA PRO A 336 -29.82 -9.49 -3.14
C PRO A 336 -29.94 -7.98 -2.85
N ILE A 337 -28.82 -7.36 -2.47
CA ILE A 337 -28.75 -5.93 -2.14
C ILE A 337 -28.12 -5.17 -3.31
N ILE A 338 -28.77 -4.12 -3.78
CA ILE A 338 -28.19 -3.24 -4.80
C ILE A 338 -27.10 -2.38 -4.13
N ALA A 339 -25.87 -2.39 -4.64
CA ALA A 339 -24.78 -1.63 -4.06
C ALA A 339 -23.97 -0.87 -5.11
N SER A 340 -23.56 0.34 -4.74
CA SER A 340 -22.64 1.14 -5.56
C SER A 340 -21.32 0.40 -5.75
N LYS A 341 -20.69 0.58 -6.91
CA LYS A 341 -19.41 -0.07 -7.26
C LYS A 341 -18.34 -0.03 -6.16
N PHE A 342 -18.19 1.12 -5.50
CA PHE A 342 -17.18 1.31 -4.45
C PHE A 342 -17.55 0.60 -3.14
N TYR A 343 -18.84 0.45 -2.82
CA TYR A 343 -19.32 -0.16 -1.58
C TYR A 343 -19.58 -1.67 -1.70
N LEU A 344 -19.76 -2.17 -2.92
CA LEU A 344 -20.14 -3.54 -3.24
C LEU A 344 -19.42 -4.61 -2.41
N ARG A 345 -18.07 -4.54 -2.33
CA ARG A 345 -17.26 -5.51 -1.58
C ARG A 345 -17.52 -5.42 -0.07
N GLY A 346 -17.62 -4.21 0.45
CA GLY A 346 -17.91 -3.97 1.87
C GLY A 346 -19.32 -4.43 2.24
N VAL A 347 -20.32 -4.11 1.42
CA VAL A 347 -21.71 -4.54 1.61
C VAL A 347 -21.80 -6.07 1.61
N ARG A 348 -21.22 -6.74 0.60
CA ARG A 348 -21.19 -8.21 0.54
C ARG A 348 -20.52 -8.81 1.78
N TYR A 349 -19.41 -8.23 2.23
CA TYR A 349 -18.66 -8.74 3.38
C TYR A 349 -19.42 -8.59 4.71
N TYR A 350 -20.03 -7.44 4.98
CA TYR A 350 -20.70 -7.20 6.27
C TYR A 350 -22.12 -7.76 6.35
N THR A 351 -22.82 -7.86 5.21
CA THR A 351 -24.17 -8.45 5.18
C THR A 351 -24.16 -9.95 4.91
N GLN A 352 -23.07 -10.49 4.33
CA GLN A 352 -23.00 -11.88 3.86
C GLN A 352 -24.11 -12.27 2.87
N ARG A 353 -24.75 -11.27 2.23
CA ARG A 353 -25.87 -11.44 1.29
C ARG A 353 -25.49 -11.20 -0.17
N PRO A 354 -26.16 -11.82 -1.15
CA PRO A 354 -25.88 -11.56 -2.55
C PRO A 354 -25.99 -10.06 -2.86
N VAL A 355 -25.21 -9.57 -3.82
CA VAL A 355 -25.21 -8.15 -4.19
C VAL A 355 -25.38 -7.98 -5.68
N ALA A 356 -26.05 -6.90 -6.07
CA ALA A 356 -26.16 -6.43 -7.45
C ALA A 356 -25.41 -5.11 -7.59
N LEU A 357 -24.58 -4.99 -8.62
CA LEU A 357 -23.83 -3.77 -8.89
C LEU A 357 -24.74 -2.74 -9.57
N ILE A 358 -24.81 -1.52 -9.04
CA ILE A 358 -25.32 -0.37 -9.80
C ILE A 358 -24.14 0.53 -10.24
N ASP A 359 -24.04 0.75 -11.56
CA ASP A 359 -23.02 1.60 -12.21
C ASP A 359 -23.60 2.14 -13.53
N VAL A 360 -24.73 2.87 -13.43
CA VAL A 360 -25.49 3.35 -14.59
C VAL A 360 -24.62 4.30 -15.42
N ARG A 361 -24.47 4.03 -16.72
CA ARG A 361 -23.54 4.72 -17.64
C ARG A 361 -22.06 4.62 -17.26
N GLY A 362 -21.71 3.73 -16.33
CA GLY A 362 -20.35 3.42 -15.96
C GLY A 362 -19.72 2.36 -16.86
N LYS A 363 -18.42 2.10 -16.64
CA LYS A 363 -17.66 1.10 -17.41
C LYS A 363 -17.77 -0.33 -16.84
N GLY A 364 -18.50 -0.54 -15.73
CA GLY A 364 -18.56 -1.85 -15.08
C GLY A 364 -17.19 -2.33 -14.58
N PHE A 365 -17.04 -3.64 -14.36
CA PHE A 365 -15.76 -4.24 -14.01
C PHE A 365 -15.05 -4.75 -15.28
N TRP A 366 -13.72 -4.83 -15.22
CA TRP A 366 -12.90 -5.26 -16.36
C TRP A 366 -13.06 -6.73 -16.70
N SER A 367 -13.22 -7.58 -15.69
CA SER A 367 -13.43 -9.01 -15.86
C SER A 367 -14.91 -9.36 -15.61
N PRO A 368 -15.42 -10.41 -16.26
CA PRO A 368 -16.75 -10.93 -15.96
C PRO A 368 -16.87 -11.27 -14.46
N HIS A 369 -17.96 -10.83 -13.83
CA HIS A 369 -18.28 -11.26 -12.46
C HIS A 369 -19.62 -11.98 -12.41
N PRO A 370 -19.79 -12.94 -11.48
CA PRO A 370 -21.01 -13.73 -11.33
C PRO A 370 -22.18 -12.95 -10.68
N ILE A 371 -22.09 -11.62 -10.59
CA ILE A 371 -23.10 -10.78 -9.95
C ILE A 371 -23.94 -10.04 -11.00
N PRO A 372 -25.21 -9.70 -10.70
CA PRO A 372 -26.01 -8.87 -11.59
C PRO A 372 -25.41 -7.47 -11.80
N TYR A 373 -25.35 -7.03 -13.07
CA TYR A 373 -24.85 -5.71 -13.46
C TYR A 373 -26.00 -4.81 -13.90
N LEU A 374 -26.24 -3.75 -13.13
CA LEU A 374 -27.25 -2.75 -13.40
C LEU A 374 -26.59 -1.51 -14.02
N ILE A 375 -26.24 -1.62 -15.30
CA ILE A 375 -25.49 -0.59 -16.07
C ILE A 375 -26.39 0.30 -16.93
N SER A 376 -27.63 -0.13 -17.17
CA SER A 376 -28.63 0.59 -17.96
C SER A 376 -29.96 0.69 -17.23
N ASP A 377 -30.77 1.68 -17.63
CA ASP A 377 -32.13 1.87 -17.11
C ASP A 377 -32.98 0.60 -17.24
N GLY A 378 -32.85 -0.14 -18.34
CA GLY A 378 -33.55 -1.40 -18.58
C GLY A 378 -33.15 -2.48 -17.57
N THR A 379 -31.84 -2.71 -17.43
CA THR A 379 -31.31 -3.72 -16.47
C THR A 379 -31.72 -3.43 -15.03
N VAL A 380 -31.75 -2.16 -14.62
CA VAL A 380 -32.24 -1.75 -13.29
C VAL A 380 -33.72 -2.13 -13.15
N LYS A 381 -34.57 -1.77 -14.12
CA LYS A 381 -36.01 -2.05 -14.07
C LYS A 381 -36.30 -3.55 -14.06
N ASP A 382 -35.61 -4.32 -14.88
CA ASP A 382 -35.80 -5.78 -14.96
C ASP A 382 -35.39 -6.45 -13.65
N PHE A 383 -34.32 -5.97 -13.02
CA PHE A 383 -33.94 -6.43 -11.69
C PHE A 383 -35.02 -6.12 -10.64
N LEU A 384 -35.56 -4.90 -10.64
CA LEU A 384 -36.59 -4.49 -9.69
C LEU A 384 -37.91 -5.25 -9.87
N LYS A 385 -38.25 -5.70 -11.09
CA LYS A 385 -39.46 -6.50 -11.34
C LYS A 385 -39.44 -7.85 -10.64
N MET A 386 -38.26 -8.39 -10.33
CA MET A 386 -38.13 -9.72 -9.72
C MET A 386 -38.75 -9.80 -8.32
N ARG A 387 -38.93 -8.66 -7.63
CA ARG A 387 -39.44 -8.61 -6.26
C ARG A 387 -40.28 -7.36 -6.01
N ASN A 388 -41.27 -7.46 -5.14
CA ASN A 388 -42.08 -6.31 -4.72
C ASN A 388 -41.29 -5.30 -3.88
N ILE A 389 -40.31 -5.77 -3.10
CA ILE A 389 -39.45 -4.94 -2.26
C ILE A 389 -37.99 -5.25 -2.60
N ASN A 390 -37.23 -4.20 -2.91
CA ASN A 390 -35.79 -4.28 -3.13
C ASN A 390 -35.08 -3.28 -2.21
N TYR A 391 -33.85 -3.61 -1.82
CA TYR A 391 -33.03 -2.74 -0.98
C TYR A 391 -31.75 -2.32 -1.69
N ALA A 392 -31.31 -1.09 -1.43
CA ALA A 392 -30.08 -0.55 -1.98
C ALA A 392 -29.22 0.13 -0.90
N ILE A 393 -27.92 -0.13 -0.91
CA ILE A 393 -26.91 0.60 -0.13
C ILE A 393 -25.99 1.33 -1.11
N ILE A 394 -26.25 2.61 -1.31
CA ILE A 394 -25.66 3.38 -2.43
C ILE A 394 -25.14 4.75 -1.99
N LYS A 395 -24.22 5.32 -2.79
CA LYS A 395 -23.74 6.70 -2.62
C LYS A 395 -24.79 7.69 -3.14
N LYS A 396 -24.71 8.93 -2.66
CA LYS A 396 -25.61 10.03 -3.07
C LYS A 396 -25.73 10.21 -4.60
N GLY A 397 -24.63 10.05 -5.34
CA GLY A 397 -24.65 10.16 -6.80
C GLY A 397 -25.51 9.08 -7.48
N ASP A 398 -25.42 7.84 -7.01
CA ASP A 398 -26.19 6.73 -7.59
C ASP A 398 -27.66 6.79 -7.18
N SER A 399 -27.98 7.39 -6.03
CA SER A 399 -29.38 7.60 -5.62
C SER A 399 -30.09 8.64 -6.49
N VAL A 400 -29.38 9.65 -6.99
CA VAL A 400 -29.92 10.60 -7.97
C VAL A 400 -30.27 9.90 -9.28
N GLU A 401 -29.37 9.03 -9.77
CA GLU A 401 -29.64 8.23 -10.98
C GLU A 401 -30.79 7.24 -10.78
N LEU A 402 -30.84 6.57 -9.63
CA LEU A 402 -31.95 5.68 -9.30
C LEU A 402 -33.29 6.45 -9.28
N LYS A 403 -33.34 7.63 -8.64
CA LYS A 403 -34.53 8.51 -8.67
C LYS A 403 -34.94 8.90 -10.08
N ARG A 404 -33.98 9.20 -10.97
CA ARG A 404 -34.25 9.49 -12.38
C ARG A 404 -34.90 8.30 -13.09
N ILE A 405 -34.36 7.10 -12.89
CA ILE A 405 -34.84 5.87 -13.55
C ILE A 405 -36.25 5.49 -13.09
N LEU A 406 -36.58 5.73 -11.81
CA LEU A 406 -37.89 5.41 -11.23
C LEU A 406 -38.96 6.47 -11.51
N LYS A 407 -38.58 7.66 -12.00
CA LYS A 407 -39.54 8.74 -12.28
C LYS A 407 -40.54 8.31 -13.35
N GLY A 408 -41.84 8.38 -13.04
CA GLY A 408 -42.92 7.96 -13.94
C GLY A 408 -43.18 6.46 -13.99
N HIS A 409 -42.60 5.68 -13.07
CA HIS A 409 -42.80 4.24 -12.96
C HIS A 409 -43.44 3.86 -11.61
N PRO A 410 -44.08 2.67 -11.50
CA PRO A 410 -44.80 2.25 -10.30
C PRO A 410 -43.85 1.76 -9.21
N TYR A 411 -42.93 2.63 -8.77
CA TYR A 411 -41.98 2.35 -7.69
C TYR A 411 -41.89 3.54 -6.74
N LYS A 412 -42.02 3.28 -5.45
CA LYS A 412 -41.75 4.22 -4.37
C LYS A 412 -40.34 3.99 -3.85
N LEU A 413 -39.53 5.05 -3.84
CA LEU A 413 -38.18 5.05 -3.26
C LEU A 413 -38.22 5.76 -1.91
N GLU A 414 -37.87 5.06 -0.84
CA GLU A 414 -37.86 5.56 0.53
C GLU A 414 -36.44 5.45 1.10
N GLU A 415 -35.93 6.54 1.68
CA GLU A 415 -34.64 6.54 2.39
C GLU A 415 -34.87 6.13 3.84
N LEU A 416 -34.18 5.08 4.28
CA LEU A 416 -34.37 4.53 5.63
C LEU A 416 -33.31 5.02 6.62
N ALA A 417 -32.07 5.18 6.16
CA ALA A 417 -30.96 5.64 6.98
C ALA A 417 -29.80 6.17 6.13
N GLY A 418 -28.95 7.02 6.72
CA GLY A 418 -27.73 7.52 6.11
C GLY A 418 -26.57 7.58 7.10
N ILE A 419 -25.41 7.01 6.75
CA ILE A 419 -24.20 6.98 7.59
C ILE A 419 -22.95 7.18 6.72
N GLY A 420 -22.13 8.19 7.04
CA GLY A 420 -20.82 8.42 6.40
C GLY A 420 -20.87 8.47 4.87
N GLY A 421 -21.85 9.22 4.33
CA GLY A 421 -22.08 9.39 2.89
C GLY A 421 -22.74 8.20 2.16
N LYS A 422 -23.17 7.18 2.90
CA LYS A 422 -23.83 5.96 2.40
C LYS A 422 -25.29 5.97 2.85
N TYR A 423 -26.20 5.53 1.99
CA TYR A 423 -27.63 5.61 2.24
C TYR A 423 -28.31 4.26 1.97
N ILE A 424 -29.22 3.88 2.86
CA ILE A 424 -30.11 2.72 2.68
C ILE A 424 -31.40 3.22 2.04
N TYR A 425 -31.78 2.61 0.92
CA TYR A 425 -33.06 2.84 0.27
C TYR A 425 -33.89 1.56 0.22
N ARG A 426 -35.20 1.70 0.48
CA ARG A 426 -36.23 0.72 0.15
C ARG A 426 -36.91 1.12 -1.15
N ILE A 427 -37.03 0.19 -2.06
CA ILE A 427 -37.70 0.35 -3.35
C ILE A 427 -38.90 -0.59 -3.37
N THR A 428 -40.10 -0.03 -3.26
CA THR A 428 -41.34 -0.80 -3.21
C THR A 428 -42.14 -0.59 -4.49
N LYS A 429 -42.55 -1.69 -5.14
CA LYS A 429 -43.45 -1.64 -6.28
C LYS A 429 -44.84 -1.16 -5.83
N THR A 430 -45.34 -0.09 -6.40
CA THR A 430 -46.70 0.41 -6.14
C THR A 430 -47.67 -0.29 -7.08
N HIS A 431 -48.81 -0.74 -6.54
CA HIS A 431 -49.87 -1.36 -7.34
C HIS A 431 -50.69 -0.33 -8.11
#